data_AF-A0AAD3HSP8-F1
#
_entry.id   AF-A0AAD3HSP8-F1
#
_cell.length_a   1.000
_cell.length_b   1.000
_cell.length_c   1.000
_cell.angle_alpha   90.00
_cell.angle_beta   90.00
_cell.angle_gamma   90.00
#
_symmetry.space_group_name_H-M   'P 1'
#
loop_
_entity.id
_entity.type
_entity.pdbx_description
1 polymer ?
#
loop_
_entity_poly.entity_id
_entity_poly.type
_entity_poly.pdbx_seq_one_letter_code
_entity_poly.pdbx_strand_id
1 'polypeptide(L)'
;MTYYIQAVQEVAQRWPGRESQVAALHSWLSGRIGTHVIVHGPPGTGKTGVVRHCLEAWGHRFAYMTMPQEYKLRQFFNAVLSQLWGHAGLKRKREAGFGATAGADSWNDFGEQLAVICPPCSPRCSVLVLDNLEWGAHKNMLPQLLAAIKWQRASLVVIAITSTAPQDLRFGPSVGVGLPLLRCLHFPAYDREQLVAALGVHVPTSCGAASAPSAPSSASAVQPSSAPAVQPSSELYCSFLSAYVVSPFSPLSRSAADLAAVAGWLWPLYSRPLEEGKVRPDAPVESQVRQLDGPLKASGAVRRLLEVYRPGMRSPPEGLLQG
;
A
#
# COMPACT_ATOMS: atom_id res chain seq x y z
N MET A 1 1.31 -20.73 18.96
CA MET A 1 0.09 -19.93 18.77
C MET A 1 0.30 -18.47 19.15
N THR A 2 1.03 -18.18 20.23
CA THR A 2 1.30 -16.83 20.75
C THR A 2 1.99 -15.88 19.76
N TYR A 3 3.00 -16.35 19.01
CA TYR A 3 3.69 -15.56 17.98
C TYR A 3 2.75 -15.00 16.88
N TYR A 4 1.67 -15.72 16.56
CA TYR A 4 0.76 -15.31 15.49
C TYR A 4 -0.17 -14.19 15.92
N ILE A 5 -0.62 -14.21 17.17
CA ILE A 5 -1.47 -13.15 17.72
C ILE A 5 -0.69 -11.83 17.76
N GLN A 6 0.58 -11.90 18.15
CA GLN A 6 1.47 -10.74 18.17
C GLN A 6 1.68 -10.16 16.76
N ALA A 7 1.97 -10.99 15.76
CA ALA A 7 2.17 -10.51 14.39
C ALA A 7 0.90 -9.86 13.79
N VAL A 8 -0.29 -10.39 14.08
CA VAL A 8 -1.55 -9.76 13.64
C VAL A 8 -1.76 -8.40 14.32
N GLN A 9 -1.45 -8.30 15.60
CA GLN A 9 -1.57 -7.05 16.36
C GLN A 9 -0.58 -5.98 15.87
N GLU A 10 0.67 -6.36 15.59
CA GLU A 10 1.69 -5.45 15.05
C GLU A 10 1.25 -4.86 13.71
N VAL A 11 0.71 -5.70 12.81
CA VAL A 11 0.18 -5.23 11.52
C VAL A 11 -1.04 -4.33 11.72
N ALA A 12 -1.97 -4.71 12.61
CA ALA A 12 -3.15 -3.92 12.92
C ALA A 12 -2.80 -2.52 13.47
N GLN A 13 -1.78 -2.42 14.32
CA GLN A 13 -1.29 -1.13 14.84
C GLN A 13 -0.74 -0.22 13.73
N ARG A 14 -0.15 -0.80 12.69
CA ARG A 14 0.36 -0.03 11.54
C ARG A 14 -0.75 0.39 10.57
N TRP A 15 -1.90 -0.27 10.60
CA TRP A 15 -3.03 -0.06 9.69
C TRP A 15 -4.34 0.14 10.48
N PRO A 16 -4.49 1.27 11.20
CA PRO A 16 -5.68 1.52 12.00
C PRO A 16 -6.93 1.58 11.13
N GLY A 17 -8.03 1.01 11.64
CA GLY A 17 -9.29 0.87 10.91
C GLY A 17 -9.30 -0.26 9.88
N ARG A 18 -8.30 -1.15 9.90
CA ARG A 18 -8.18 -2.35 9.04
C ARG A 18 -8.05 -3.65 9.81
N GLU A 19 -8.33 -3.63 11.11
CA GLU A 19 -8.13 -4.74 12.03
C GLU A 19 -8.93 -5.97 11.59
N SER A 20 -10.20 -5.76 11.20
CA SER A 20 -11.07 -6.84 10.72
C SER A 20 -10.58 -7.46 9.40
N GLN A 21 -10.07 -6.64 8.48
CA GLN A 21 -9.52 -7.11 7.20
C GLN A 21 -8.23 -7.90 7.40
N VAL A 22 -7.33 -7.42 8.27
CA VAL A 22 -6.08 -8.10 8.63
C VAL A 22 -6.39 -9.45 9.29
N ALA A 23 -7.34 -9.48 10.24
CA ALA A 23 -7.74 -10.72 10.91
C ALA A 23 -8.37 -11.73 9.94
N ALA A 24 -9.24 -11.29 9.03
CA ALA A 24 -9.84 -12.14 8.01
C ALA A 24 -8.79 -12.71 7.05
N LEU A 25 -7.87 -11.87 6.56
CA LEU A 25 -6.80 -12.30 5.67
C LEU A 25 -5.89 -13.34 6.35
N HIS A 26 -5.53 -13.09 7.62
CA HIS A 26 -4.75 -14.05 8.41
C HIS A 26 -5.48 -15.39 8.57
N SER A 27 -6.77 -15.37 8.91
CA SER A 27 -7.59 -16.58 9.07
C SER A 27 -7.62 -17.41 7.78
N TRP A 28 -7.76 -16.78 6.62
CA TRP A 28 -7.86 -17.48 5.35
C TRP A 28 -6.52 -18.06 4.89
N LEU A 29 -5.42 -17.33 5.05
CA LEU A 29 -4.09 -17.80 4.67
C LEU A 29 -3.56 -18.89 5.63
N SER A 30 -3.79 -18.76 6.93
CA SER A 30 -3.38 -19.75 7.93
C SER A 30 -4.19 -21.05 7.81
N GLY A 31 -5.50 -20.96 7.59
CA GLY A 31 -6.38 -22.11 7.38
C GLY A 31 -6.26 -22.75 5.99
N ARG A 32 -5.50 -22.14 5.06
CA ARG A 32 -5.38 -22.55 3.64
C ARG A 32 -6.74 -22.74 2.97
N ILE A 33 -7.67 -21.85 3.28
CA ILE A 33 -9.06 -21.99 2.88
C ILE A 33 -9.21 -21.45 1.46
N GLY A 34 -8.98 -22.30 0.46
CA GLY A 34 -9.23 -22.02 -0.96
C GLY A 34 -7.99 -21.69 -1.79
N THR A 35 -8.20 -21.57 -3.10
CA THR A 35 -7.14 -21.28 -4.08
C THR A 35 -6.94 -19.78 -4.34
N HIS A 36 -7.92 -18.95 -3.98
CA HIS A 36 -7.88 -17.52 -4.25
C HIS A 36 -8.71 -16.69 -3.27
N VAL A 37 -8.34 -15.42 -3.15
CA VAL A 37 -9.00 -14.37 -2.38
C VAL A 37 -9.12 -13.13 -3.26
N ILE A 38 -10.30 -12.51 -3.30
CA ILE A 38 -10.49 -11.23 -3.98
C ILE A 38 -10.56 -10.13 -2.94
N VAL A 39 -9.62 -9.19 -2.98
CA VAL A 39 -9.58 -8.01 -2.12
C VAL A 39 -10.07 -6.82 -2.93
N HIS A 40 -11.18 -6.22 -2.53
CA HIS A 40 -11.83 -5.18 -3.33
C HIS A 40 -12.21 -3.95 -2.51
N GLY A 41 -12.28 -2.81 -3.17
CA GLY A 41 -12.74 -1.56 -2.58
C GLY A 41 -12.14 -0.35 -3.28
N PRO A 42 -12.60 0.88 -2.95
CA PRO A 42 -12.18 2.10 -3.63
C PRO A 42 -10.65 2.28 -3.66
N PRO A 43 -10.10 3.05 -4.63
CA PRO A 43 -8.70 3.42 -4.61
C PRO A 43 -8.34 4.20 -3.34
N GLY A 44 -7.08 4.14 -2.91
CA GLY A 44 -6.61 4.87 -1.73
C GLY A 44 -7.02 4.30 -0.36
N THR A 45 -7.67 3.13 -0.30
CA THR A 45 -8.07 2.47 0.96
C THR A 45 -6.97 1.66 1.65
N GLY A 46 -5.77 1.59 1.06
CA GLY A 46 -4.61 0.88 1.61
C GLY A 46 -4.56 -0.62 1.30
N LYS A 47 -5.46 -1.18 0.48
CA LYS A 47 -5.50 -2.62 0.12
C LYS A 47 -4.13 -3.21 -0.18
N THR A 48 -3.43 -2.63 -1.14
CA THR A 48 -2.10 -3.07 -1.60
C THR A 48 -1.07 -3.03 -0.47
N GLY A 49 -1.04 -1.94 0.30
CA GLY A 49 -0.12 -1.78 1.43
C GLY A 49 -0.39 -2.80 2.54
N VAL A 50 -1.65 -2.96 2.93
CA VAL A 50 -2.07 -3.92 3.96
C VAL A 50 -1.73 -5.34 3.55
N VAL A 51 -2.10 -5.78 2.34
CA VAL A 51 -1.83 -7.14 1.86
C VAL A 51 -0.33 -7.41 1.83
N ARG A 52 0.47 -6.49 1.27
CA ARG A 52 1.93 -6.66 1.21
C ARG A 52 2.55 -6.71 2.60
N HIS A 53 2.20 -5.78 3.48
CA HIS A 53 2.71 -5.74 4.84
C HIS A 53 2.34 -7.02 5.60
N CYS A 54 1.11 -7.50 5.47
CA CYS A 54 0.69 -8.78 6.06
C CYS A 54 1.58 -9.94 5.60
N LEU A 55 1.80 -10.07 4.28
CA LEU A 55 2.62 -11.15 3.73
C LEU A 55 4.09 -11.06 4.18
N GLU A 56 4.65 -9.85 4.24
CA GLU A 56 6.01 -9.59 4.73
C GLU A 56 6.13 -9.91 6.22
N ALA A 57 5.24 -9.38 7.07
CA ALA A 57 5.26 -9.56 8.52
C ALA A 57 5.03 -11.03 8.94
N TRP A 58 4.19 -11.76 8.21
CA TRP A 58 3.92 -13.18 8.48
C TRP A 58 4.94 -14.12 7.83
N GLY A 59 5.94 -13.57 7.11
CA GLY A 59 7.00 -14.35 6.46
C GLY A 59 6.49 -15.28 5.36
N HIS A 60 5.42 -14.90 4.66
CA HIS A 60 4.95 -15.63 3.49
C HIS A 60 5.93 -15.47 2.33
N ARG A 61 6.12 -16.53 1.55
CA ARG A 61 6.77 -16.43 0.24
C ARG A 61 5.73 -15.88 -0.73
N PHE A 62 5.98 -14.73 -1.33
CA PHE A 62 5.02 -14.17 -2.27
C PHE A 62 5.66 -13.61 -3.53
N ALA A 63 4.88 -13.57 -4.60
CA ALA A 63 5.16 -12.76 -5.77
C ALA A 63 4.11 -11.66 -5.85
N TYR A 64 4.56 -10.44 -6.10
CA TYR A 64 3.70 -9.28 -6.27
C TYR A 64 3.80 -8.78 -7.71
N MET A 65 2.64 -8.57 -8.33
CA MET A 65 2.60 -7.99 -9.67
C MET A 65 1.42 -7.05 -9.83
N THR A 66 1.71 -5.83 -10.29
CA THR A 66 0.68 -4.90 -10.77
C THR A 66 0.30 -5.28 -12.20
N MET A 67 -0.98 -5.49 -12.46
CA MET A 67 -1.50 -5.79 -13.80
C MET A 67 -1.50 -4.52 -14.65
N PRO A 68 -0.72 -4.47 -15.75
CA PRO A 68 -0.86 -3.40 -16.74
C PRO A 68 -2.09 -3.66 -17.63
N GLN A 69 -2.57 -2.60 -18.29
CA GLN A 69 -3.67 -2.68 -19.27
C GLN A 69 -3.37 -3.70 -20.38
N GLU A 70 -2.12 -3.74 -20.83
CA GLU A 70 -1.61 -4.72 -21.78
C GLU A 70 -0.45 -5.50 -21.17
N TYR A 71 -0.53 -6.82 -21.20
CA TYR A 71 0.55 -7.70 -20.80
C TYR A 71 0.76 -8.80 -21.85
N LYS A 72 2.00 -9.26 -21.96
CA LYS A 72 2.38 -10.47 -22.70
C LYS A 72 2.49 -11.62 -21.71
N LEU A 73 1.83 -12.76 -21.99
CA LEU A 73 1.81 -13.92 -21.09
C LEU A 73 3.21 -14.38 -20.68
N ARG A 74 4.15 -14.43 -21.61
CA ARG A 74 5.55 -14.78 -21.33
C ARG A 74 6.21 -13.84 -20.30
N GLN A 75 5.96 -12.54 -20.40
CA GLN A 75 6.48 -11.56 -19.42
C GLN A 75 5.83 -11.77 -18.05
N PHE A 76 4.52 -12.02 -18.03
CA PHE A 76 3.79 -12.36 -16.81
C PHE A 76 4.37 -13.59 -16.12
N PHE A 77 4.53 -14.69 -16.84
CA PHE A 77 5.07 -15.93 -16.30
C PHE A 77 6.49 -15.74 -15.76
N ASN A 78 7.37 -15.10 -16.54
CA ASN A 78 8.75 -14.84 -16.13
C ASN A 78 8.83 -13.97 -14.88
N ALA A 79 7.99 -12.94 -14.76
CA ALA A 79 7.96 -12.07 -13.60
C ALA A 79 7.52 -12.84 -12.34
N VAL A 80 6.46 -13.66 -12.45
CA VAL A 80 5.94 -14.45 -11.33
C VAL A 80 6.95 -15.52 -10.89
N LEU A 81 7.44 -16.34 -11.83
CA LEU A 81 8.36 -17.45 -11.52
C LEU A 81 9.68 -16.91 -10.93
N SER A 82 10.20 -15.80 -11.45
CA SER A 82 11.44 -15.19 -10.94
C SER A 82 11.32 -14.73 -9.49
N GLN A 83 10.18 -14.15 -9.11
CA GLN A 83 9.94 -13.72 -7.72
C GLN A 83 9.79 -14.92 -6.78
N LEU A 84 8.97 -15.92 -7.18
CA LEU A 84 8.76 -17.12 -6.36
C LEU A 84 10.05 -17.94 -6.19
N TRP A 85 10.90 -18.01 -7.21
CA TRP A 85 12.22 -18.64 -7.11
C TRP A 85 13.16 -17.95 -6.13
N GLY A 86 13.20 -16.61 -6.13
CA GLY A 86 14.00 -15.84 -5.18
C GLY A 86 13.67 -16.20 -3.73
N HIS A 87 12.38 -16.32 -3.43
CA HIS A 87 11.90 -16.69 -2.10
C HIS A 87 12.09 -18.17 -1.74
N ALA A 88 12.23 -19.06 -2.73
CA ALA A 88 12.50 -20.47 -2.49
C ALA A 88 13.97 -20.75 -2.13
N GLY A 89 14.86 -19.74 -2.17
CA GLY A 89 16.29 -19.92 -1.97
C GLY A 89 16.95 -20.77 -3.07
N LEU A 90 16.22 -21.05 -4.15
CA LEU A 90 16.71 -21.76 -5.31
C LEU A 90 17.65 -20.81 -6.04
N LYS A 91 18.96 -21.03 -5.89
CA LYS A 91 19.96 -20.32 -6.69
C LYS A 91 19.62 -20.56 -8.16
N ARG A 92 19.50 -19.48 -8.94
CA ARG A 92 19.33 -19.59 -10.40
C ARG A 92 20.37 -20.59 -10.92
N LYS A 93 19.92 -21.59 -11.68
CA LYS A 93 20.81 -22.56 -12.33
C LYS A 93 21.78 -21.78 -13.22
N ARG A 94 23.00 -21.54 -12.73
CA ARG A 94 24.06 -20.83 -13.49
C ARG A 94 24.37 -21.54 -14.81
N GLU A 95 24.09 -22.85 -14.88
CA GLU A 95 24.29 -23.69 -16.05
C GLU A 95 23.40 -23.30 -17.25
N ALA A 96 22.32 -22.56 -17.05
CA ALA A 96 21.41 -22.18 -18.13
C ALA A 96 21.78 -20.84 -18.81
N GLY A 97 22.88 -20.20 -18.37
CA GLY A 97 23.33 -18.92 -18.92
C GLY A 97 22.45 -17.73 -18.52
N PHE A 98 22.98 -16.51 -18.68
CA PHE A 98 22.31 -15.26 -18.28
C PHE A 98 20.98 -14.97 -19.02
N GLY A 99 20.63 -15.76 -20.05
CA GLY A 99 19.41 -15.63 -20.83
C GLY A 99 18.27 -16.60 -20.45
N ALA A 100 18.55 -17.69 -19.74
CA ALA A 100 17.52 -18.66 -19.35
C ALA A 100 16.84 -18.22 -18.05
N THR A 101 15.98 -17.22 -18.18
CA THR A 101 14.87 -17.10 -17.23
C THR A 101 14.02 -18.38 -17.30
N ALA A 102 13.28 -18.70 -16.23
CA ALA A 102 12.25 -19.75 -16.17
C ALA A 102 11.18 -19.48 -17.24
N GLY A 103 11.54 -19.68 -18.50
CA GLY A 103 10.85 -19.12 -19.63
C GLY A 103 9.65 -19.97 -19.92
N ALA A 104 8.59 -19.83 -19.15
CA ALA A 104 7.35 -20.49 -19.50
C ALA A 104 6.78 -19.82 -20.74
N ASP A 105 6.57 -20.60 -21.80
CA ASP A 105 6.00 -20.09 -23.06
C ASP A 105 4.50 -20.41 -23.19
N SER A 106 3.98 -21.28 -22.30
CA SER A 106 2.57 -21.67 -22.25
C SER A 106 2.07 -21.82 -20.81
N TRP A 107 0.75 -21.86 -20.63
CA TRP A 107 0.16 -22.13 -19.31
C TRP A 107 0.51 -23.51 -18.75
N ASN A 108 0.73 -24.51 -19.61
CA ASN A 108 1.11 -25.85 -19.16
C ASN A 108 2.52 -25.84 -18.57
N ASP A 109 3.48 -25.28 -19.32
CA ASP A 109 4.87 -25.11 -18.89
C ASP A 109 4.95 -24.23 -17.62
N PHE A 110 4.19 -23.13 -17.58
CA PHE A 110 4.07 -22.30 -16.38
C PHE A 110 3.55 -23.10 -15.18
N GLY A 111 2.53 -23.94 -15.38
CA GLY A 111 1.99 -24.81 -14.35
C GLY A 111 2.99 -25.85 -13.84
N GLU A 112 3.72 -26.51 -14.74
CA GLU A 112 4.77 -27.48 -14.40
C GLU A 112 5.88 -26.81 -13.57
N GLN A 113 6.36 -25.66 -14.01
CA GLN A 113 7.36 -24.89 -13.26
C GLN A 113 6.81 -24.41 -11.90
N LEU A 114 5.55 -23.98 -11.83
CA LEU A 114 4.91 -23.63 -10.56
C LEU A 114 4.84 -24.82 -9.59
N ALA A 115 4.57 -26.03 -10.07
CA ALA A 115 4.54 -27.23 -9.23
C ALA A 115 5.91 -27.53 -8.62
N VAL A 116 7.00 -27.26 -9.36
CA VAL A 116 8.37 -27.41 -8.84
C VAL A 116 8.66 -26.40 -7.74
N ILE A 117 8.22 -25.14 -7.91
CA ILE A 117 8.49 -24.05 -6.95
C ILE A 117 7.59 -24.14 -5.72
N CYS A 118 6.34 -24.49 -5.95
CA CYS A 118 5.26 -24.56 -4.97
C CYS A 118 4.74 -26.00 -4.90
N PRO A 119 5.55 -26.96 -4.40
CA PRO A 119 5.21 -28.37 -4.44
C PRO A 119 3.90 -28.66 -3.72
N PRO A 120 3.13 -29.65 -4.21
CA PRO A 120 1.93 -30.10 -3.53
C PRO A 120 2.27 -30.49 -2.09
N CYS A 121 1.33 -30.23 -1.18
CA CYS A 121 1.48 -30.53 0.26
C CYS A 121 2.60 -29.77 0.98
N SER A 122 3.15 -28.69 0.40
CA SER A 122 4.13 -27.86 1.11
C SER A 122 3.57 -27.39 2.47
N PRO A 123 4.38 -27.38 3.55
CA PRO A 123 3.96 -26.90 4.87
C PRO A 123 3.74 -25.37 4.89
N ARG A 124 4.18 -24.64 3.85
CA ARG A 124 3.91 -23.20 3.68
C ARG A 124 3.39 -22.93 2.27
N CYS A 125 2.20 -22.35 2.19
CA CYS A 125 1.67 -21.87 0.92
C CYS A 125 2.47 -20.65 0.44
N SER A 126 2.77 -20.62 -0.85
CA SER A 126 3.23 -19.40 -1.51
C SER A 126 2.00 -18.56 -1.87
N VAL A 127 2.19 -17.25 -2.04
CA VAL A 127 1.11 -16.32 -2.38
C VAL A 127 1.45 -15.57 -3.66
N LEU A 128 0.50 -15.44 -4.59
CA LEU A 128 0.62 -14.58 -5.77
C LEU A 128 -0.36 -13.43 -5.62
N VAL A 129 0.15 -12.21 -5.50
CA VAL A 129 -0.64 -10.99 -5.42
C VAL A 129 -0.72 -10.35 -6.80
N LEU A 130 -1.94 -10.22 -7.32
CA LEU A 130 -2.25 -9.54 -8.59
C LEU A 130 -2.97 -8.22 -8.27
N ASP A 131 -2.27 -7.11 -8.39
CA ASP A 131 -2.85 -5.78 -8.15
C ASP A 131 -3.48 -5.19 -9.43
N ASN A 132 -4.54 -4.40 -9.27
CA ASN A 132 -5.37 -3.85 -10.35
C ASN A 132 -5.93 -4.92 -11.32
N LEU A 133 -6.54 -5.99 -10.77
CA LEU A 133 -7.03 -7.13 -11.56
C LEU A 133 -8.04 -6.73 -12.66
N GLU A 134 -8.73 -5.61 -12.53
CA GLU A 134 -9.61 -5.05 -13.58
C GLU A 134 -8.94 -5.02 -14.97
N TRP A 135 -7.63 -4.75 -15.03
CA TRP A 135 -6.87 -4.77 -16.28
C TRP A 135 -6.58 -6.18 -16.81
N GLY A 136 -6.60 -7.21 -15.96
CA GLY A 136 -6.41 -8.61 -16.36
C GLY A 136 -7.71 -9.38 -16.65
N ALA A 137 -8.86 -8.85 -16.23
CA ALA A 137 -10.14 -9.58 -16.26
C ALA A 137 -10.60 -9.94 -17.69
N HIS A 138 -10.39 -9.04 -18.65
CA HIS A 138 -10.85 -9.19 -20.03
C HIS A 138 -10.17 -10.33 -20.82
N LYS A 139 -9.04 -10.88 -20.33
CA LYS A 139 -8.24 -11.89 -21.03
C LYS A 139 -8.37 -13.31 -20.46
N ASN A 140 -9.35 -13.58 -19.61
CA ASN A 140 -9.52 -14.89 -18.94
C ASN A 140 -8.28 -15.35 -18.15
N MET A 141 -7.40 -14.43 -17.77
CA MET A 141 -6.13 -14.76 -17.12
C MET A 141 -6.34 -15.47 -15.79
N LEU A 142 -7.20 -14.92 -14.94
CA LEU A 142 -7.42 -15.45 -13.59
C LEU A 142 -8.03 -16.87 -13.64
N PRO A 143 -9.10 -17.15 -14.41
CA PRO A 143 -9.57 -18.52 -14.59
C PRO A 143 -8.48 -19.48 -15.08
N GLN A 144 -7.67 -19.08 -16.07
CA GLN A 144 -6.59 -19.93 -16.62
C GLN A 144 -5.49 -20.20 -15.58
N LEU A 145 -5.11 -19.17 -14.80
CA LEU A 145 -4.17 -19.28 -13.70
C LEU A 145 -4.67 -20.23 -12.61
N LEU A 146 -5.93 -20.08 -12.18
CA LEU A 146 -6.53 -20.94 -11.17
C LEU A 146 -6.68 -22.38 -11.66
N ALA A 147 -6.98 -22.58 -12.94
CA ALA A 147 -7.01 -23.90 -13.57
C ALA A 147 -5.61 -24.54 -13.56
N ALA A 148 -4.57 -23.79 -13.95
CA ALA A 148 -3.19 -24.28 -13.93
C ALA A 148 -2.73 -24.68 -12.50
N ILE A 149 -3.01 -23.83 -11.50
CA ILE A 149 -2.71 -24.12 -10.08
C ILE A 149 -3.43 -25.39 -9.62
N LYS A 150 -4.73 -25.52 -9.93
CA LYS A 150 -5.54 -26.66 -9.52
C LYS A 150 -5.08 -27.95 -10.20
N TRP A 151 -4.82 -27.90 -11.50
CA TRP A 151 -4.37 -29.04 -12.29
C TRP A 151 -3.05 -29.59 -11.75
N GLN A 152 -2.11 -28.70 -11.46
CA GLN A 152 -0.78 -29.06 -10.98
C GLN A 152 -0.71 -29.26 -9.46
N ARG A 153 -1.84 -29.07 -8.76
CA ARG A 153 -1.95 -29.11 -7.30
C ARG A 153 -0.90 -28.25 -6.59
N ALA A 154 -0.51 -27.14 -7.22
CA ALA A 154 0.51 -26.26 -6.70
C ALA A 154 0.04 -25.63 -5.38
N SER A 155 0.92 -25.59 -4.38
CA SER A 155 0.62 -24.98 -3.07
C SER A 155 0.73 -23.44 -3.13
N LEU A 156 -0.09 -22.83 -3.99
CA LEU A 156 -0.11 -21.40 -4.28
C LEU A 156 -1.52 -20.83 -4.06
N VAL A 157 -1.62 -19.71 -3.33
CA VAL A 157 -2.85 -18.94 -3.15
C VAL A 157 -2.78 -17.66 -3.97
N VAL A 158 -3.81 -17.33 -4.73
CA VAL A 158 -3.87 -16.08 -5.50
C VAL A 158 -4.67 -15.01 -4.73
N ILE A 159 -4.04 -13.88 -4.41
CA ILE A 159 -4.74 -12.69 -3.90
C ILE A 159 -4.90 -11.71 -5.06
N ALA A 160 -6.14 -11.51 -5.52
CA ALA A 160 -6.45 -10.51 -6.52
C ALA A 160 -6.94 -9.23 -5.86
N ILE A 161 -6.28 -8.11 -6.09
CA ILE A 161 -6.68 -6.79 -5.62
C ILE A 161 -7.36 -6.05 -6.77
N THR A 162 -8.54 -5.48 -6.49
CA THR A 162 -9.28 -4.69 -7.49
C THR A 162 -9.95 -3.47 -6.88
N SER A 163 -10.15 -2.44 -7.70
CA SER A 163 -10.96 -1.27 -7.32
C SER A 163 -12.46 -1.48 -7.49
N THR A 164 -12.88 -2.40 -8.37
CA THR A 164 -14.28 -2.68 -8.68
C THR A 164 -14.85 -3.77 -7.79
N ALA A 165 -16.18 -3.82 -7.68
CA ALA A 165 -16.80 -4.90 -6.92
C ALA A 165 -16.65 -6.22 -7.68
N PRO A 166 -16.48 -7.37 -6.99
CA PRO A 166 -16.22 -8.65 -7.64
C PRO A 166 -17.31 -9.08 -8.63
N GLN A 167 -18.57 -8.72 -8.37
CA GLN A 167 -19.69 -8.98 -9.27
C GLN A 167 -19.62 -8.20 -10.60
N ASP A 168 -18.88 -7.08 -10.62
CA ASP A 168 -18.69 -6.25 -11.80
C ASP A 168 -17.47 -6.69 -12.62
N LEU A 169 -16.62 -7.56 -12.07
CA LEU A 169 -15.49 -8.15 -12.78
C LEU A 169 -16.00 -9.16 -13.83
N ARG A 170 -16.00 -8.74 -15.08
CA ARG A 170 -16.32 -9.62 -16.21
C ARG A 170 -15.08 -10.38 -16.65
N PHE A 171 -15.08 -11.69 -16.43
CA PHE A 171 -14.07 -12.59 -16.97
C PHE A 171 -14.55 -13.20 -18.29
N GLY A 172 -13.79 -12.94 -19.36
CA GLY A 172 -13.93 -13.61 -20.65
C GLY A 172 -14.87 -12.98 -21.67
N PRO A 173 -14.86 -13.52 -22.92
CA PRO A 173 -15.70 -13.01 -23.98
C PRO A 173 -17.15 -13.45 -23.73
N SER A 174 -18.01 -12.47 -23.48
CA SER A 174 -19.45 -12.50 -23.76
C SER A 174 -20.38 -13.36 -22.87
N VAL A 175 -19.91 -14.38 -22.13
CA VAL A 175 -20.81 -15.27 -21.36
C VAL A 175 -20.64 -15.17 -19.84
N GLY A 176 -19.64 -14.42 -19.36
CA GLY A 176 -19.51 -14.07 -17.94
C GLY A 176 -19.58 -15.28 -17.02
N VAL A 177 -18.65 -16.23 -17.16
CA VAL A 177 -18.51 -17.29 -16.16
C VAL A 177 -18.04 -16.60 -14.88
N GLY A 178 -18.97 -16.34 -13.97
CA GLY A 178 -18.64 -15.87 -12.64
C GLY A 178 -17.64 -16.85 -12.04
N LEU A 179 -16.44 -16.35 -11.69
CA LEU A 179 -15.59 -17.12 -10.81
C LEU A 179 -16.43 -17.46 -9.58
N PRO A 180 -16.49 -18.72 -9.12
CA PRO A 180 -17.13 -19.01 -7.85
C PRO A 180 -16.43 -18.15 -6.81
N LEU A 181 -17.10 -17.08 -6.37
CA LEU A 181 -16.54 -16.08 -5.47
C LEU A 181 -16.41 -16.72 -4.09
N LEU A 182 -15.37 -17.52 -3.90
CA LEU A 182 -15.21 -18.31 -2.68
C LEU A 182 -14.92 -17.40 -1.48
N ARG A 183 -14.15 -16.33 -1.67
CA ARG A 183 -13.75 -15.39 -0.62
C ARG A 183 -13.54 -13.98 -1.17
N CYS A 184 -14.33 -13.03 -0.68
CA CYS A 184 -14.17 -11.60 -0.98
C CYS A 184 -13.87 -10.83 0.31
N LEU A 185 -12.82 -10.02 0.30
CA LEU A 185 -12.44 -9.13 1.38
C LEU A 185 -12.70 -7.68 0.96
N HIS A 186 -13.71 -7.07 1.57
CA HIS A 186 -14.05 -5.69 1.30
C HIS A 186 -13.21 -4.72 2.15
N PHE A 187 -12.59 -3.74 1.50
CA PHE A 187 -11.94 -2.59 2.09
C PHE A 187 -12.81 -1.35 1.90
N PRO A 188 -13.61 -0.97 2.90
CA PRO A 188 -14.45 0.22 2.80
C PRO A 188 -13.60 1.50 2.73
N ALA A 189 -14.17 2.57 2.18
CA ALA A 189 -13.57 3.89 2.28
C ALA A 189 -13.39 4.25 3.77
N TYR A 190 -12.28 4.90 4.11
CA TYR A 190 -12.07 5.38 5.47
C TYR A 190 -13.08 6.48 5.81
N ASP A 191 -13.55 6.47 7.07
CA ASP A 191 -14.18 7.65 7.65
C ASP A 191 -13.12 8.70 8.05
N ARG A 192 -13.56 9.85 8.55
CA ARG A 192 -12.64 10.95 8.90
C ARG A 192 -11.70 10.59 10.05
N GLU A 193 -12.19 9.90 11.06
CA GLU A 193 -11.40 9.54 12.25
C GLU A 193 -10.33 8.50 11.87
N GLN A 194 -10.72 7.51 11.07
CA GLN A 194 -9.80 6.51 10.52
C GLN A 194 -8.77 7.14 9.58
N LEU A 195 -9.12 8.15 8.78
CA LEU A 195 -8.16 8.88 7.96
C LEU A 195 -7.11 9.60 8.83
N VAL A 196 -7.54 10.28 9.89
CA VAL A 196 -6.61 10.93 10.82
C VAL A 196 -5.71 9.89 11.48
N ALA A 197 -6.28 8.79 11.98
CA ALA A 197 -5.52 7.71 12.60
C ALA A 197 -4.51 7.09 11.62
N ALA A 198 -4.93 6.76 10.40
CA ALA A 198 -4.07 6.14 9.38
C ALA A 198 -2.91 7.05 8.94
N LEU A 199 -3.16 8.35 8.82
CA LEU A 199 -2.12 9.34 8.50
C LEU A 199 -1.20 9.61 9.69
N GLY A 200 -1.75 9.61 10.92
CA GLY A 200 -1.01 9.87 12.16
C GLY A 200 0.03 8.83 12.52
N VAL A 201 -0.06 7.61 11.95
CA VAL A 201 0.93 6.52 12.11
C VAL A 201 2.32 6.89 11.57
N HIS A 202 2.38 7.82 10.62
CA HIS A 202 3.63 8.28 10.00
C HIS A 202 3.86 9.75 10.32
N VAL A 203 4.24 10.02 11.58
CA VAL A 203 4.65 11.37 11.99
C VAL A 203 5.91 11.76 11.22
N PRO A 204 5.94 12.93 10.55
CA PRO A 204 7.14 13.43 9.89
C PRO A 204 8.32 13.50 10.88
N THR A 205 9.45 12.91 10.52
CA THR A 205 10.66 12.85 11.37
C THR A 205 11.31 14.21 11.57
N SER A 206 11.01 15.20 10.72
CA SER A 206 11.39 16.58 10.94
C SER A 206 10.23 17.53 10.62
N CYS A 207 10.15 18.59 11.41
CA CYS A 207 9.51 19.82 11.02
C CYS A 207 10.35 20.37 9.83
N GLY A 208 9.77 20.45 8.63
CA GLY A 208 10.42 21.10 7.47
C GLY A 208 10.95 20.21 6.33
N ALA A 209 11.15 18.89 6.50
CA ALA A 209 11.51 18.07 5.34
C ALA A 209 10.25 17.64 4.58
N ALA A 210 9.95 18.36 3.49
CA ALA A 210 9.10 17.81 2.44
C ALA A 210 9.71 16.47 1.99
N SER A 211 9.05 15.36 2.31
CA SER A 211 9.47 14.03 1.90
C SER A 211 9.30 13.88 0.38
N ALA A 212 10.26 14.40 -0.38
CA ALA A 212 10.44 14.04 -1.78
C ALA A 212 10.95 12.58 -1.84
N PRO A 213 10.52 11.76 -2.81
CA PRO A 213 11.05 10.42 -3.00
C PRO A 213 12.55 10.51 -3.32
N SER A 214 13.36 9.92 -2.44
CA SER A 214 14.82 10.01 -2.42
C SER A 214 15.48 9.44 -3.69
N ALA A 215 16.24 10.30 -4.39
CA ALA A 215 17.34 9.89 -5.25
C ALA A 215 18.65 9.85 -4.41
N PRO A 216 19.62 8.98 -4.73
CA PRO A 216 20.87 8.90 -3.97
C PRO A 216 21.92 9.84 -4.56
N SER A 217 22.46 10.78 -3.79
CA SER A 217 23.72 11.47 -4.14
C SER A 217 24.42 12.07 -2.91
N SER A 218 25.52 11.42 -2.55
CA SER A 218 26.80 11.89 -2.00
C SER A 218 26.99 13.34 -1.50
N ALA A 219 27.31 13.41 -0.21
CA ALA A 219 28.46 14.06 0.46
C ALA A 219 28.76 15.58 0.34
N SER A 220 28.84 16.16 1.55
CA SER A 220 29.69 17.25 2.04
C SER A 220 29.23 18.71 1.90
N ALA A 221 28.72 19.25 3.01
CA ALA A 221 28.96 20.64 3.43
C ALA A 221 28.83 20.77 4.97
N VAL A 222 29.53 21.76 5.51
CA VAL A 222 29.92 22.00 6.91
C VAL A 222 28.77 22.51 7.79
N GLN A 223 28.82 22.20 9.09
CA GLN A 223 27.82 22.47 10.16
C GLN A 223 27.46 23.97 10.36
N PRO A 224 26.33 24.25 11.04
CA PRO A 224 26.48 24.81 12.39
C PRO A 224 25.52 24.22 13.45
N SER A 225 26.03 24.13 14.68
CA SER A 225 25.31 24.04 15.98
C SER A 225 23.96 23.32 15.98
N SER A 226 23.99 22.04 16.37
CA SER A 226 22.81 21.20 16.59
C SER A 226 21.99 21.68 17.80
N ALA A 227 21.08 22.64 17.57
CA ALA A 227 19.89 22.71 18.42
C ALA A 227 19.19 21.34 18.33
N PRO A 228 18.74 20.76 19.45
CA PRO A 228 18.02 19.49 19.41
C PRO A 228 16.82 19.64 18.48
N ALA A 229 16.76 18.83 17.43
CA ALA A 229 15.61 18.82 16.52
C ALA A 229 14.37 18.48 17.36
N VAL A 230 13.50 19.48 17.56
CA VAL A 230 12.26 19.32 18.32
C VAL A 230 11.38 18.36 17.51
N GLN A 231 11.22 17.13 18.02
CA GLN A 231 10.32 16.17 17.41
C GLN A 231 8.88 16.56 17.73
N PRO A 232 8.00 16.72 16.72
CA PRO A 232 6.61 17.05 16.97
C PRO A 232 5.92 15.89 17.70
N SER A 233 5.07 16.21 18.67
CA SER A 233 4.26 15.19 19.33
C SER A 233 3.25 14.59 18.35
N SER A 234 2.95 13.30 18.50
CA SER A 234 1.96 12.62 17.66
C SER A 234 0.57 13.27 17.79
N GLU A 235 0.20 13.72 19.00
CA GLU A 235 -1.06 14.42 19.26
C GLU A 235 -1.18 15.76 18.49
N LEU A 236 -0.08 16.51 18.40
CA LEU A 236 -0.03 17.75 17.63
C LEU A 236 -0.23 17.47 16.13
N TYR A 237 0.42 16.45 15.61
CA TYR A 237 0.27 16.05 14.20
C TYR A 237 -1.16 15.58 13.90
N CYS A 238 -1.77 14.77 14.78
CA CYS A 238 -3.16 14.35 14.64
C CYS A 238 -4.14 15.53 14.69
N SER A 239 -3.89 16.52 15.55
CA SER A 239 -4.67 17.76 15.62
C SER A 239 -4.58 18.56 14.31
N PHE A 240 -3.37 18.69 13.76
CA PHE A 240 -3.13 19.31 12.46
C PHE A 240 -3.85 18.57 11.33
N LEU A 241 -3.71 17.24 11.27
CA LEU A 241 -4.35 16.40 10.26
C LEU A 241 -5.87 16.58 10.30
N SER A 242 -6.48 16.53 11.50
CA SER A 242 -7.92 16.69 11.67
C SER A 242 -8.40 18.06 11.17
N ALA A 243 -7.77 19.14 11.64
CA ALA A 243 -8.23 20.51 11.40
C ALA A 243 -7.93 21.00 9.96
N TYR A 244 -6.75 20.69 9.43
CA TYR A 244 -6.23 21.34 8.22
C TYR A 244 -6.14 20.44 6.99
N VAL A 245 -6.24 19.12 7.17
CA VAL A 245 -6.14 18.16 6.07
C VAL A 245 -7.46 17.39 5.89
N VAL A 246 -7.87 16.61 6.88
CA VAL A 246 -9.03 15.71 6.75
C VAL A 246 -10.34 16.49 6.72
N SER A 247 -10.56 17.43 7.65
CA SER A 247 -11.81 18.21 7.66
C SER A 247 -12.04 18.98 6.34
N PRO A 248 -11.05 19.74 5.82
CA PRO A 248 -11.28 20.53 4.61
C PRO A 248 -11.24 19.73 3.31
N PHE A 249 -10.41 18.69 3.20
CA PHE A 249 -10.19 17.97 1.94
C PHE A 249 -10.95 16.64 1.81
N SER A 250 -11.46 16.06 2.91
CA SER A 250 -12.27 14.82 2.84
C SER A 250 -13.54 14.90 1.98
N PRO A 251 -14.21 16.07 1.81
CA PRO A 251 -15.30 16.21 0.85
C PRO A 251 -14.83 16.10 -0.62
N LEU A 252 -13.55 16.40 -0.91
CA LEU A 252 -12.98 16.39 -2.25
C LEU A 252 -12.28 15.06 -2.59
N SER A 253 -11.59 14.45 -1.62
CA SER A 253 -10.94 13.15 -1.79
C SER A 253 -11.00 12.32 -0.51
N ARG A 254 -11.34 11.05 -0.64
CA ARG A 254 -11.24 10.04 0.44
C ARG A 254 -10.01 9.14 0.32
N SER A 255 -9.09 9.47 -0.61
CA SER A 255 -7.84 8.75 -0.79
C SER A 255 -6.87 9.13 0.32
N ALA A 256 -6.45 8.17 1.15
CA ALA A 256 -5.44 8.41 2.17
C ALA A 256 -4.11 8.88 1.54
N ALA A 257 -3.77 8.42 0.33
CA ALA A 257 -2.57 8.84 -0.38
C ALA A 257 -2.63 10.32 -0.78
N ASP A 258 -3.79 10.80 -1.24
CA ASP A 258 -3.94 12.19 -1.65
C ASP A 258 -3.89 13.12 -0.42
N LEU A 259 -4.53 12.71 0.67
CA LEU A 259 -4.51 13.47 1.94
C LEU A 259 -3.13 13.46 2.59
N ALA A 260 -2.37 12.37 2.47
CA ALA A 260 -0.97 12.33 2.88
C ALA A 260 -0.11 13.33 2.09
N ALA A 261 -0.34 13.47 0.78
CA ALA A 261 0.34 14.47 -0.03
C ALA A 261 0.00 15.90 0.42
N VAL A 262 -1.29 16.19 0.66
CA VAL A 262 -1.75 17.48 1.21
C VAL A 262 -1.09 17.76 2.57
N ALA A 263 -1.05 16.78 3.46
CA ALA A 263 -0.36 16.89 4.74
C ALA A 263 1.12 17.21 4.54
N GLY A 264 1.81 16.55 3.60
CA GLY A 264 3.20 16.81 3.27
C GLY A 264 3.47 18.23 2.75
N TRP A 265 2.49 18.88 2.09
CA TRP A 265 2.63 20.25 1.61
C TRP A 265 2.34 21.29 2.71
N LEU A 266 1.35 21.03 3.56
CA LEU A 266 0.91 21.98 4.60
C LEU A 266 1.72 21.86 5.90
N TRP A 267 2.26 20.69 6.20
CA TRP A 267 2.99 20.44 7.45
C TRP A 267 4.20 21.37 7.63
N PRO A 268 5.09 21.56 6.64
CA PRO A 268 6.21 22.48 6.78
C PRO A 268 5.80 23.92 7.10
N LEU A 269 4.66 24.38 6.56
CA LEU A 269 4.13 25.71 6.84
C LEU A 269 3.58 25.81 8.27
N TYR A 270 2.90 24.75 8.71
CA TYR A 270 2.33 24.66 10.06
C TYR A 270 3.41 24.51 11.14
N SER A 271 4.46 23.72 10.89
CA SER A 271 5.52 23.42 11.87
C SER A 271 6.58 24.51 11.99
N ARG A 272 6.72 25.38 10.99
CA ARG A 272 7.75 26.42 10.94
C ARG A 272 7.88 27.27 12.21
N PRO A 273 6.80 27.74 12.87
CA PRO A 273 6.95 28.52 14.10
C PRO A 273 7.52 27.73 15.28
N LEU A 274 7.38 26.39 15.31
CA LEU A 274 8.05 25.53 16.30
C LEU A 274 9.57 25.52 16.06
N GLU A 275 9.98 25.38 14.80
CA GLU A 275 11.39 25.39 14.40
C GLU A 275 12.06 26.73 14.70
N GLU A 276 11.32 27.83 14.51
CA GLU A 276 11.78 29.18 14.80
C GLU A 276 11.78 29.52 16.30
N GLY A 277 11.38 28.60 17.18
CA GLY A 277 11.32 28.80 18.63
C GLY A 277 10.25 29.82 19.07
N LYS A 278 9.31 30.16 18.18
CA LYS A 278 8.19 31.08 18.48
C LYS A 278 7.13 30.43 19.38
N VAL A 279 7.11 29.10 19.40
CA VAL A 279 6.23 28.29 20.24
C VAL A 279 7.06 27.50 21.23
N ARG A 280 6.66 27.54 22.51
CA ARG A 280 7.38 26.80 23.57
C ARG A 280 7.14 25.30 23.39
N PRO A 281 8.19 24.47 23.23
CA PRO A 281 8.03 23.02 23.03
C PRO A 281 7.46 22.30 24.26
N ASP A 282 7.64 22.87 25.45
CA ASP A 282 7.15 22.31 26.72
C ASP A 282 5.70 22.71 27.04
N ALA A 283 5.06 23.55 26.20
CA ALA A 283 3.68 23.95 26.43
C ALA A 283 2.72 22.76 26.18
N PRO A 284 1.58 22.68 26.88
CA PRO A 284 0.54 21.70 26.59
C PRO A 284 0.13 21.75 25.11
N VAL A 285 -0.17 20.59 24.51
CA VAL A 285 -0.48 20.46 23.07
C VAL A 285 -1.59 21.43 22.64
N GLU A 286 -2.62 21.62 23.46
CA GLU A 286 -3.69 22.59 23.21
C GLU A 286 -3.19 24.03 23.07
N SER A 287 -2.20 24.41 23.88
CA SER A 287 -1.56 25.72 23.79
C SER A 287 -0.70 25.84 22.53
N GLN A 288 0.01 24.78 22.15
CA GLN A 288 0.80 24.76 20.92
C GLN A 288 -0.11 24.91 19.69
N VAL A 289 -1.20 24.14 19.62
CA VAL A 289 -2.21 24.24 18.56
C VAL A 289 -2.74 25.67 18.44
N ARG A 290 -3.14 26.30 19.56
CA ARG A 290 -3.63 27.70 19.54
C ARG A 290 -2.60 28.69 18.99
N GLN A 291 -1.31 28.49 19.28
CA GLN A 291 -0.25 29.37 18.79
C GLN A 291 0.07 29.15 17.31
N LEU A 292 -0.06 27.92 16.80
CA LEU A 292 0.22 27.56 15.41
C LEU A 292 -0.96 27.80 14.47
N ASP A 293 -2.18 27.77 15.00
CA ASP A 293 -3.40 27.99 14.24
C ASP A 293 -3.44 29.36 13.56
N GLY A 294 -2.99 30.40 14.26
CA GLY A 294 -3.00 31.78 13.80
C GLY A 294 -2.17 31.97 12.52
N PRO A 295 -0.86 31.65 12.54
CA PRO A 295 0.01 31.76 11.37
C PRO A 295 -0.52 31.01 10.13
N LEU A 296 -0.99 29.77 10.29
CA LEU A 296 -1.48 28.99 9.15
C LEU A 296 -2.80 29.54 8.58
N LYS A 297 -3.70 30.04 9.44
CA LYS A 297 -4.93 30.71 8.99
C LYS A 297 -4.63 32.04 8.29
N ALA A 298 -3.69 32.82 8.83
CA ALA A 298 -3.29 34.11 8.27
C ALA A 298 -2.66 33.99 6.88
N SER A 299 -1.88 32.94 6.62
CA SER A 299 -1.27 32.72 5.29
C SER A 299 -2.31 32.44 4.21
N GLY A 300 -3.51 31.97 4.56
CA GLY A 300 -4.55 31.58 3.60
C GLY A 300 -4.19 30.35 2.76
N ALA A 301 -3.11 29.63 3.10
CA ALA A 301 -2.58 28.52 2.30
C ALA A 301 -3.60 27.40 2.08
N VAL A 302 -4.38 27.04 3.11
CA VAL A 302 -5.41 26.00 3.02
C VAL A 302 -6.50 26.38 2.01
N ARG A 303 -6.95 27.64 2.03
CA ARG A 303 -7.97 28.15 1.09
C ARG A 303 -7.45 28.16 -0.34
N ARG A 304 -6.25 28.71 -0.58
CA ARG A 304 -5.60 28.70 -1.91
C ARG A 304 -5.43 27.29 -2.44
N LEU A 305 -5.04 26.35 -1.58
CA LEU A 305 -4.88 24.95 -1.95
C LEU A 305 -6.23 24.29 -2.29
N LEU A 306 -7.29 24.54 -1.53
CA LEU A 306 -8.63 24.02 -1.82
C LEU A 306 -9.16 24.45 -3.19
N GLU A 307 -8.85 25.67 -3.63
CA GLU A 307 -9.31 26.21 -4.92
C GLU A 307 -8.69 25.44 -6.12
N VAL A 308 -7.44 25.02 -6.00
CA VAL A 308 -6.71 24.31 -7.07
C VAL A 308 -6.67 22.79 -6.91
N TYR A 309 -7.00 22.28 -5.72
CA TYR A 309 -6.85 20.87 -5.41
C TYR A 309 -7.71 19.98 -6.32
N ARG A 310 -7.09 18.89 -6.77
CA ARG A 310 -7.73 17.82 -7.53
C ARG A 310 -7.27 16.46 -6.97
N PRO A 311 -8.16 15.46 -6.86
CA PRO A 311 -7.75 14.11 -6.50
C PRO A 311 -6.63 13.60 -7.41
N GLY A 312 -5.64 12.92 -6.83
CA GLY A 312 -4.43 12.47 -7.53
C GLY A 312 -3.36 13.54 -7.81
N MET A 313 -3.53 14.78 -7.34
CA MET A 313 -2.51 15.83 -7.44
C MET A 313 -1.25 15.46 -6.64
N ARG A 314 -0.08 15.46 -7.29
CA ARG A 314 1.21 15.07 -6.66
C ARG A 314 1.98 16.24 -6.05
N SER A 315 1.78 17.44 -6.57
CA SER A 315 2.40 18.67 -6.07
C SER A 315 1.45 19.85 -6.32
N PRO A 316 1.45 20.86 -5.43
CA PRO A 316 0.74 22.10 -5.69
C PRO A 316 1.44 22.88 -6.81
N PRO A 317 0.71 23.77 -7.51
CA PRO A 317 1.32 24.77 -8.40
C PRO A 317 2.46 25.54 -7.73
N GLU A 318 3.51 25.84 -8.50
CA GLU A 318 4.65 26.64 -8.00
C GLU A 318 4.17 28.00 -7.48
N GLY A 319 4.75 28.45 -6.36
CA GLY A 319 4.40 29.72 -5.73
C GLY A 319 3.10 29.75 -4.92
N LEU A 320 2.21 28.75 -5.05
CA LEU A 320 0.90 28.75 -4.36
C LEU A 320 1.01 28.86 -2.82
N LEU A 321 2.08 28.29 -2.28
CA LEU A 321 2.34 28.19 -0.84
C LEU A 321 3.33 29.23 -0.31
N GLN A 322 3.85 30.14 -1.16
CA GLN A 322 4.90 31.11 -0.79
C GLN A 322 4.34 32.44 -0.25
N GLY A 323 3.20 32.42 0.44
CA GLY A 323 2.53 33.62 0.95
C GLY A 323 2.54 33.77 2.47
#